data_AF-A0A7S3MB02-F1
#
_entry.id   AF-A0A7S3MB02-F1
#
_cell.length_a   1.000
_cell.length_b   1.000
_cell.length_c   1.000
_cell.angle_alpha   90.00
_cell.angle_beta   90.00
_cell.angle_gamma   90.00
#
_symmetry.space_group_name_H-M   'P 1'
#
loop_
_entity.id
_entity.type
_entity.pdbx_description
1 polymer ?
#
loop_
_entity_poly.entity_id
_entity_poly.type
_entity_poly.pdbx_seq_one_letter_code
_entity_poly.pdbx_strand_id
1 'polypeptide(L)'
;ASARMNLRDHVREDDVDMAIKVVLESFLQAQKISVRKSLQRGFRKYLTYGEASNQLLMHKLQGLIVEVEKYKLLTRSTNKNTEVFITDLENRARELNIFDLTPFFNSALFKSFRLNVDRTKG
;
A
#
# COMPACT_ATOMS: atom_id res chain seq x y z
N ALA A 1 22.48 15.89 8.71
CA ALA A 1 22.26 14.46 9.02
C ALA A 1 21.30 14.35 10.20
N SER A 2 20.10 13.81 10.00
CA SER A 2 19.17 13.48 11.09
C SER A 2 18.36 12.26 10.68
N ALA A 3 18.97 11.08 10.85
CA ALA A 3 18.27 9.82 10.76
C ALA A 3 17.83 9.44 12.17
N ARG A 4 16.58 9.75 12.52
CA ARG A 4 15.93 9.13 13.68
C ARG A 4 15.69 7.66 13.32
N MET A 5 16.64 6.81 13.68
CA MET A 5 16.43 5.36 13.74
C MET A 5 15.36 5.12 14.80
N ASN A 6 14.12 4.94 14.37
CA ASN A 6 13.03 4.51 15.22
C ASN A 6 13.20 3.00 15.44
N LEU A 7 14.13 2.62 16.32
CA LEU A 7 14.21 1.28 16.90
C LEU A 7 12.92 1.06 17.70
N ARG A 8 11.89 0.54 17.06
CA ARG A 8 10.65 0.13 17.73
C ARG A 8 10.83 -1.31 18.20
N ASP A 9 11.14 -1.45 19.49
CA ASP A 9 11.17 -2.73 20.21
C ASP A 9 9.77 -3.30 20.54
N HIS A 10 8.71 -2.78 19.91
CA HIS A 10 7.34 -3.27 20.12
C HIS A 10 6.63 -3.53 18.80
N VAL A 11 6.33 -4.80 18.56
CA VAL A 11 5.46 -5.27 17.47
C VAL A 11 4.08 -4.69 17.71
N ARG A 12 3.51 -3.99 16.73
CA ARG A 12 2.14 -3.49 16.84
C ARG A 12 1.16 -4.61 16.54
N GLU A 13 -0.05 -4.53 17.08
CA GLU A 13 -1.12 -5.48 16.76
C GLU A 13 -1.34 -5.57 15.23
N ASP A 14 -1.18 -4.46 14.54
CA ASP A 14 -1.21 -4.36 13.07
C ASP A 14 -0.18 -5.26 12.36
N ASP A 15 1.05 -5.31 12.90
CA ASP A 15 2.13 -6.12 12.33
C ASP A 15 1.86 -7.62 12.56
N VAL A 16 1.22 -7.96 13.69
CA VAL A 16 0.79 -9.32 14.01
C VAL A 16 -0.32 -9.78 13.07
N ASP A 17 -1.34 -8.96 12.86
CA ASP A 17 -2.46 -9.27 11.95
C ASP A 17 -1.97 -9.44 10.50
N MET A 18 -1.00 -8.62 10.07
CA MET A 18 -0.34 -8.77 8.78
C MET A 18 0.47 -10.07 8.67
N ALA A 19 1.22 -10.45 9.72
CA ALA A 19 1.95 -11.71 9.75
C ALA A 19 0.98 -12.91 9.64
N ILE A 20 -0.14 -12.87 10.37
CA ILE A 20 -1.19 -13.90 10.30
C ILE A 20 -1.74 -14.00 8.86
N LYS A 21 -2.00 -12.86 8.21
CA LYS A 21 -2.48 -12.84 6.81
C LYS A 21 -1.53 -13.55 5.86
N VAL A 22 -0.24 -13.23 5.90
CA VAL A 22 0.78 -13.84 5.01
C VAL A 22 0.85 -15.35 5.21
N VAL A 23 0.83 -15.82 6.46
CA VAL A 23 0.82 -17.25 6.79
C VAL A 23 -0.44 -17.94 6.26
N LEU A 24 -1.61 -17.32 6.46
CA LEU A 24 -2.88 -17.85 5.97
C LEU A 24 -2.93 -17.90 4.44
N GLU A 25 -2.43 -16.89 3.74
CA GLU A 25 -2.41 -16.88 2.27
C GLU A 25 -1.56 -18.03 1.71
N SER A 26 -0.40 -18.30 2.29
CA SER A 26 0.44 -19.45 1.92
C SER A 26 -0.28 -20.78 2.20
N PHE A 27 -0.86 -20.94 3.40
CA PHE A 27 -1.55 -22.17 3.79
C PHE A 27 -2.78 -22.44 2.91
N LEU A 28 -3.58 -21.42 2.63
CA LEU A 28 -4.79 -21.52 1.81
C LEU A 28 -4.51 -21.96 0.36
N GLN A 29 -3.33 -21.65 -0.19
CA GLN A 29 -2.92 -22.10 -1.52
C GLN A 29 -2.71 -23.63 -1.59
N ALA A 30 -2.29 -24.26 -0.49
CA ALA A 30 -2.07 -25.69 -0.40
C ALA A 30 -3.34 -26.50 -0.07
N GLN A 31 -4.47 -25.84 0.24
CA GLN A 31 -5.69 -26.52 0.66
C GLN A 31 -6.67 -26.81 -0.47
N LYS A 32 -7.39 -27.93 -0.37
CA LYS A 32 -8.53 -28.24 -1.24
C LYS A 32 -9.57 -27.12 -1.17
N ILE A 33 -10.25 -26.82 -2.29
CA ILE A 33 -11.16 -25.67 -2.45
C ILE A 33 -12.21 -25.57 -1.33
N SER A 34 -12.80 -26.70 -0.91
CA SER A 34 -13.81 -26.72 0.17
C SER A 34 -13.23 -26.24 1.50
N VAL A 35 -12.05 -26.75 1.87
CA VAL A 35 -11.33 -26.36 3.10
C VAL A 35 -10.91 -24.89 3.00
N ARG A 36 -10.37 -24.48 1.85
CA ARG A 36 -9.99 -23.09 1.57
C ARG A 36 -11.15 -22.12 1.81
N LYS A 37 -12.33 -22.41 1.25
CA LYS A 37 -13.54 -21.58 1.44
C LYS A 37 -14.04 -21.56 2.88
N SER A 38 -13.86 -22.64 3.64
CA SER A 38 -14.21 -22.67 5.07
C SER A 38 -13.26 -21.79 5.88
N LEU A 39 -11.95 -21.96 5.69
CA LEU A 39 -10.92 -21.17 6.36
C LEU A 39 -11.00 -19.69 6.00
N GLN A 40 -11.25 -19.34 4.74
CA GLN A 40 -11.45 -17.94 4.33
C GLN A 40 -12.60 -17.26 5.07
N ARG A 41 -13.69 -18.00 5.35
CA ARG A 41 -14.82 -17.48 6.13
C ARG A 41 -14.45 -17.31 7.61
N GLY A 42 -13.77 -18.28 8.20
CA GLY A 42 -13.33 -18.21 9.61
C GLY A 42 -12.29 -17.14 9.88
N PHE A 43 -11.34 -16.94 8.96
CA PHE A 43 -10.23 -15.99 9.10
C PHE A 43 -10.44 -14.69 8.32
N ARG A 44 -11.69 -14.35 7.95
CA ARG A 44 -11.99 -13.17 7.13
C ARG A 44 -11.39 -11.89 7.68
N LYS A 45 -11.43 -11.69 9.00
CA LYS A 45 -10.85 -10.51 9.70
C LYS A 45 -9.38 -10.27 9.27
N TYR A 46 -8.58 -11.32 9.24
CA TYR A 46 -7.15 -11.23 8.94
C TYR A 46 -6.88 -11.17 7.43
N LEU A 47 -7.75 -11.79 6.60
CA LEU A 47 -7.58 -11.77 5.15
C LEU A 47 -7.96 -10.42 4.53
N THR A 48 -9.00 -9.76 5.03
CA THR A 48 -9.41 -8.42 4.56
C THR A 48 -8.59 -7.30 5.21
N TYR A 49 -7.70 -7.64 6.13
CA TYR A 49 -6.82 -6.67 6.78
C TYR A 49 -5.95 -5.96 5.73
N GLY A 50 -5.93 -4.63 5.79
CA GLY A 50 -5.20 -3.76 4.85
C GLY A 50 -5.93 -3.42 3.55
N GLU A 51 -7.08 -4.01 3.21
CA GLU A 51 -7.80 -3.66 1.98
C GLU A 51 -8.38 -2.24 2.01
N ALA A 52 -9.00 -1.85 3.12
CA ALA A 52 -9.48 -0.48 3.34
C ALA A 52 -8.33 0.54 3.36
N SER A 53 -7.19 0.16 3.96
CA SER A 53 -5.98 0.97 3.98
C SER A 53 -5.42 1.19 2.56
N ASN A 54 -5.42 0.16 1.73
CA ASN A 54 -5.01 0.26 0.32
C ASN A 54 -5.95 1.19 -0.49
N GLN A 55 -7.26 1.15 -0.23
CA GLN A 55 -8.21 2.06 -0.88
C GLN A 55 -7.97 3.52 -0.47
N LEU A 56 -7.73 3.78 0.82
CA LEU A 56 -7.41 5.12 1.32
C LEU A 56 -6.10 5.66 0.72
N LEU A 57 -5.06 4.82 0.66
CA LEU A 57 -3.79 5.16 0.02
C LEU A 57 -3.98 5.49 -1.46
N MET A 58 -4.80 4.72 -2.17
CA MET A 58 -5.11 5.00 -3.58
C MET A 58 -5.79 6.35 -3.75
N HIS A 59 -6.79 6.67 -2.93
CA HIS A 59 -7.47 7.96 -2.99
C HIS A 59 -6.50 9.14 -2.73
N LYS A 60 -5.56 8.97 -1.78
CA LYS A 60 -4.52 9.97 -1.51
C LYS A 60 -3.54 10.14 -2.67
N LEU A 61 -3.15 9.04 -3.31
CA LEU A 61 -2.28 9.05 -4.49
C LEU A 61 -2.96 9.72 -5.69
N GLN A 62 -4.24 9.41 -5.94
CA GLN A 62 -5.02 10.09 -6.97
C GLN A 62 -5.09 11.61 -6.73
N GLY A 63 -5.27 12.03 -5.48
CA GLY A 63 -5.20 13.44 -5.11
C GLY A 63 -3.85 14.07 -5.47
N LEU A 64 -2.73 13.39 -5.17
CA LEU A 64 -1.39 13.87 -5.54
C LEU A 64 -1.22 13.99 -7.06
N ILE A 65 -1.67 12.98 -7.83
CA ILE A 65 -1.58 13.01 -9.29
C ILE A 65 -2.34 14.21 -9.86
N VAL A 66 -3.56 14.46 -9.37
CA VAL A 66 -4.38 15.60 -9.80
C VAL A 66 -3.72 16.95 -9.45
N GLU A 67 -3.08 17.06 -8.28
CA GLU A 67 -2.34 18.26 -7.88
C GLU A 67 -1.14 18.52 -8.82
N VAL A 68 -0.36 17.48 -9.12
CA VAL A 68 0.79 17.56 -10.03
C VAL A 68 0.36 17.91 -11.45
N GLU A 69 -0.74 17.34 -11.95
CA GLU A 69 -1.30 17.67 -13.26
C GLU A 69 -1.78 19.13 -13.35
N LYS A 70 -2.45 19.63 -12.30
CA LYS A 70 -2.84 21.06 -12.24
C LYS A 70 -1.63 21.98 -12.28
N TYR A 71 -0.56 21.64 -11.55
CA TYR A 71 0.66 22.43 -11.55
C TYR A 71 1.35 22.44 -12.93
N LYS A 72 1.40 21.28 -13.61
CA LYS A 72 1.94 21.16 -14.98
C LYS A 72 1.16 21.97 -16.00
N LEU A 73 -0.17 22.02 -15.88
CA LEU A 73 -1.03 22.80 -16.78
C LEU A 73 -0.71 24.30 -16.65
N LEU A 74 -0.47 24.78 -15.43
CA LEU A 74 -0.10 26.17 -15.15
C LEU A 74 1.32 26.51 -15.67
N THR A 75 2.24 25.55 -15.64
CA THR A 75 3.64 25.73 -16.09
C THR A 75 3.90 25.38 -17.56
N ARG A 76 2.87 25.04 -18.35
CA ARG A 76 2.98 24.63 -19.77
C ARG A 76 4.01 23.50 -20.01
N SER A 77 4.14 22.57 -19.08
CA SER A 77 5.06 21.44 -19.22
C SER A 77 4.51 20.40 -20.20
N THR A 78 5.32 19.97 -21.17
CA THR A 78 4.94 19.02 -22.24
C THR A 78 5.17 17.55 -21.86
N ASN A 79 5.61 17.27 -20.63
CA ASN A 79 5.89 15.92 -20.16
C ASN A 79 4.60 15.14 -19.86
N LYS A 80 4.30 14.17 -20.76
CA LYS A 80 3.14 13.27 -20.68
C LYS A 80 3.14 12.36 -19.43
N ASN A 81 4.29 12.13 -18.80
CA ASN A 81 4.39 11.25 -17.64
C ASN A 81 4.27 12.07 -16.35
N THR A 82 3.26 11.78 -15.53
CA THR A 82 3.10 12.34 -14.18
C THR A 82 3.87 11.49 -13.19
N GLU A 83 4.99 12.04 -12.73
CA GLU A 83 5.83 11.45 -11.70
C GLU A 83 5.40 12.01 -10.34
N VAL A 84 5.19 11.11 -9.37
CA VAL A 84 4.89 11.47 -7.98
C VAL A 84 6.01 10.91 -7.11
N PHE A 85 6.55 11.72 -6.22
CA PHE A 85 7.60 11.27 -5.31
C PHE A 85 7.04 10.28 -4.30
N ILE A 86 7.78 9.21 -4.06
CA ILE A 86 7.41 8.19 -3.05
C ILE A 86 7.35 8.83 -1.66
N THR A 87 8.21 9.81 -1.39
CA THR A 87 8.24 10.57 -0.12
C THR A 87 6.93 11.29 0.17
N ASP A 88 6.24 11.82 -0.84
CA ASP A 88 4.95 12.52 -0.65
C ASP A 88 3.84 11.53 -0.31
N LEU A 89 3.86 10.35 -0.94
CA LEU A 89 2.96 9.27 -0.60
C LEU A 89 3.23 8.73 0.81
N GLU A 90 4.50 8.57 1.20
CA GLU A 90 4.89 8.15 2.55
C GLU A 90 4.48 9.16 3.62
N ASN A 91 4.60 10.46 3.34
CA ASN A 91 4.14 11.51 4.25
C ASN A 91 2.62 11.44 4.45
N ARG A 92 1.84 11.31 3.37
CA ARG A 92 0.38 11.13 3.44
C ARG A 92 -0.02 9.79 4.08
N ALA A 93 0.78 8.74 3.90
CA ALA A 93 0.55 7.44 4.54
C ALA A 93 0.80 7.50 6.06
N ARG A 94 1.81 8.25 6.51
CA ARG A 94 2.08 8.47 7.93
C ARG A 94 0.92 9.16 8.65
N GLU A 95 0.22 10.09 8.00
CA GLU A 95 -1.00 10.70 8.54
C GLU A 95 -2.11 9.66 8.79
N LEU A 96 -2.14 8.60 7.99
CA LEU A 96 -3.09 7.49 8.12
C LEU A 96 -2.59 6.40 9.08
N ASN A 97 -1.49 6.63 9.80
CA ASN A 97 -0.78 5.62 10.58
C ASN A 97 -0.35 4.38 9.77
N ILE A 98 -0.18 4.52 8.45
CA ILE A 98 0.31 3.46 7.59
C ILE A 98 1.81 3.70 7.35
N PHE A 99 2.63 2.74 7.76
CA PHE A 99 4.09 2.85 7.71
C PHE A 99 4.72 1.91 6.69
N ASP A 100 4.00 0.86 6.25
CA ASP A 100 4.44 -0.04 5.19
C ASP A 100 3.55 0.11 3.94
N LEU A 101 4.18 0.54 2.85
CA LEU A 101 3.55 0.70 1.53
C LEU A 101 3.79 -0.51 0.61
N THR A 102 4.61 -1.48 1.04
CA THR A 102 4.91 -2.69 0.26
C THR A 102 3.66 -3.48 -0.12
N PRO A 103 2.66 -3.67 0.78
CA PRO A 103 1.41 -4.35 0.44
C PRO A 103 0.57 -3.56 -0.58
N PHE A 104 0.63 -2.22 -0.52
CA PHE A 104 -0.08 -1.34 -1.43
C PHE A 104 0.48 -1.43 -2.85
N PHE A 105 1.81 -1.37 -3.01
CA PHE A 105 2.44 -1.49 -4.33
C PHE A 105 2.21 -2.85 -5.00
N ASN A 106 2.10 -3.91 -4.20
CA ASN A 106 1.79 -5.26 -4.70
C ASN A 106 0.30 -5.51 -4.94
N SER A 107 -0.57 -4.62 -4.44
CA SER A 107 -2.02 -4.78 -4.53
C SER A 107 -2.51 -4.74 -5.98
N ALA A 108 -3.58 -5.48 -6.25
CA ALA A 108 -4.26 -5.44 -7.55
C ALA A 108 -4.77 -4.03 -7.89
N LEU A 109 -5.11 -3.24 -6.87
CA LEU A 109 -5.53 -1.83 -7.02
C LEU A 109 -4.41 -1.01 -7.64
N PHE A 110 -3.17 -1.11 -7.16
CA PHE A 110 -2.08 -0.33 -7.74
C PHE A 110 -1.78 -0.74 -9.19
N LYS A 111 -1.75 -2.05 -9.47
CA LYS A 111 -1.50 -2.59 -10.81
C LYS A 111 -2.61 -2.27 -11.82
N SER A 112 -3.87 -2.21 -11.38
CA SER A 112 -5.00 -1.89 -12.28
C SER A 112 -4.94 -0.47 -12.83
N PHE A 113 -4.37 0.48 -12.07
CA PHE A 113 -4.20 1.87 -12.51
C PHE A 113 -3.01 2.08 -13.46
N ARG A 114 -2.32 1.01 -13.90
CA ARG A 114 -1.11 1.07 -14.76
C ARG A 114 -0.02 2.01 -14.21
N LEU A 115 0.03 2.15 -12.90
CA LEU A 115 1.05 2.93 -12.22
C LEU A 115 2.32 2.07 -12.16
N ASN A 116 3.47 2.69 -12.41
CA ASN A 116 4.76 2.04 -12.27
C ASN A 116 5.47 2.63 -11.05
N VAL A 117 5.97 1.76 -10.17
CA VAL A 117 6.81 2.20 -9.03
C VAL A 117 8.26 2.11 -9.47
N ASP A 118 8.88 3.26 -9.69
CA ASP A 118 10.34 3.32 -9.81
C ASP A 118 10.95 3.44 -8.41
N ARG A 119 11.33 2.29 -7.83
CA ARG A 119 12.00 2.19 -6.53
C ARG A 119 13.46 2.69 -6.55
N THR A 120 13.90 3.27 -7.66
CA THR A 120 15.29 3.68 -7.93
C THR A 120 15.59 5.14 -7.62
N LYS A 121 14.58 5.97 -7.36
CA LYS A 121 14.76 7.33 -6.84
C LYS A 121 14.23 7.38 -5.41
N GLY A 122 15.13 7.12 -4.47
CA GLY A 122 14.90 7.27 -3.04
C GLY A 122 14.67 8.72 -2.62
#